data_AF-A0A524LG72-F1
#
_entry.id   AF-A0A524LG72-F1
#
_cell.length_a   1.000
_cell.length_b   1.000
_cell.length_c   1.000
_cell.angle_alpha   90.00
_cell.angle_beta   90.00
_cell.angle_gamma   90.00
#
_symmetry.space_group_name_H-M   'P 1'
#
loop_
_entity.id
_entity.type
_entity.pdbx_description
1 polymer ?
#
loop_
_entity_poly.entity_id
_entity_poly.type
_entity_poly.pdbx_seq_one_letter_code
_entity_poly.pdbx_strand_id
1 'polypeptide(L)'
;LIFGLLHLGNANVTVLSVVNISLAGVLLGIYYIHTKNLWLPIGLHLSWNFFQGPVFGFEVSGYDVSGVIVQQVQGNEMFTGGPFGLEGSIIATVLMIAAIILLHYKYRTRI
;
A
#
# COMPACT_ATOMS: atom_id res chain seq x y z
N LEU A 1 4.58 -6.51 9.98
CA LEU A 1 4.19 -5.94 11.29
C LEU A 1 5.05 -4.74 11.67
N ILE A 2 6.36 -4.89 11.86
CA ILE A 2 7.26 -3.74 12.17
C ILE A 2 7.08 -2.60 11.15
N PHE A 3 7.00 -2.93 9.86
CA PHE A 3 6.76 -1.94 8.81
C PHE A 3 5.51 -1.08 9.06
N GLY A 4 4.36 -1.69 9.39
CA GLY A 4 3.15 -0.95 9.73
C GLY A 4 3.26 -0.15 11.03
N LEU A 5 3.94 -0.69 12.05
CA LEU A 5 4.15 0.02 13.32
C LEU A 5 4.99 1.30 13.14
N LEU A 6 5.97 1.29 12.23
CA LEU A 6 6.76 2.48 11.91
C LEU A 6 5.92 3.63 11.33
N HIS A 7 4.72 3.35 10.83
CA HIS A 7 3.82 4.36 10.26
C HIS A 7 2.86 4.97 11.28
N LEU A 8 2.86 4.51 12.54
CA LEU A 8 1.98 5.07 13.58
C LEU A 8 2.24 6.56 13.87
N GLY A 9 3.43 7.07 13.53
CA GLY A 9 3.78 8.49 13.69
C GLY A 9 3.33 9.39 12.54
N ASN A 10 2.74 8.83 11.47
CA ASN A 10 2.32 9.62 10.33
C ASN A 10 1.03 10.43 10.64
N ALA A 11 0.80 11.49 9.87
CA ALA A 11 -0.46 12.22 9.95
C ALA A 11 -1.63 11.34 9.50
N ASN A 12 -2.81 11.58 10.08
CA ASN A 12 -4.08 10.95 9.67
C ASN A 12 -4.11 9.41 9.74
N VAL A 13 -3.24 8.81 10.58
CA VAL A 13 -3.20 7.36 10.77
C VAL A 13 -4.52 6.85 11.31
N THR A 14 -5.00 5.76 10.73
CA THR A 14 -6.17 5.01 11.21
C THR A 14 -5.78 3.56 11.48
N VAL A 15 -6.61 2.84 12.24
CA VAL A 15 -6.40 1.39 12.42
C VAL A 15 -6.38 0.67 11.08
N LEU A 16 -7.25 1.07 10.14
CA LEU A 16 -7.32 0.49 8.81
C LEU A 16 -6.05 0.73 8.00
N SER A 17 -5.49 1.95 8.04
CA SER A 17 -4.25 2.24 7.33
C SER A 17 -3.07 1.43 7.85
N VAL A 18 -2.93 1.27 9.18
CA VAL A 18 -1.87 0.43 9.79
C VAL A 18 -2.01 -1.04 9.39
N VAL A 19 -3.26 -1.54 9.31
CA VAL A 19 -3.55 -2.89 8.81
C VAL A 19 -3.10 -3.02 7.35
N ASN A 20 -3.47 -2.07 6.49
CA ASN A 20 -3.11 -2.09 5.08
C ASN A 20 -1.60 -1.99 4.85
N ILE A 21 -0.89 -1.10 5.56
CA ILE A 21 0.58 -1.01 5.48
C ILE A 21 1.23 -2.29 6.00
N SER A 22 0.66 -2.91 7.04
CA SER A 22 1.13 -4.20 7.53
C SER A 22 0.95 -5.32 6.49
N LEU A 23 -0.18 -5.34 5.78
CA LEU A 23 -0.45 -6.26 4.67
C LEU A 23 0.50 -6.02 3.50
N ALA A 24 0.75 -4.76 3.13
CA ALA A 24 1.74 -4.41 2.12
C ALA A 24 3.13 -4.96 2.49
N GLY A 25 3.55 -4.80 3.74
CA GLY A 25 4.80 -5.39 4.24
C GLY A 25 4.83 -6.93 4.13
N VAL A 26 3.71 -7.61 4.37
CA VAL A 26 3.58 -9.06 4.17
C VAL A 26 3.69 -9.42 2.68
N LEU A 27 2.99 -8.70 1.80
CA LEU A 27 3.04 -8.91 0.35
C LEU A 27 4.46 -8.83 -0.19
N LEU A 28 5.18 -7.76 0.16
CA LEU A 28 6.56 -7.53 -0.23
C LEU A 28 7.50 -8.61 0.35
N GLY A 29 7.28 -8.97 1.61
CA GLY A 29 8.07 -10.00 2.30
C GLY A 29 7.89 -11.40 1.73
N ILE A 30 6.67 -11.81 1.38
CA ILE A 30 6.39 -13.13 0.79
C ILE A 30 7.18 -13.31 -0.50
N TYR A 31 7.15 -12.31 -1.40
CA TYR A 31 7.92 -12.39 -2.64
C TYR A 31 9.41 -12.60 -2.38
N TYR A 32 9.98 -11.80 -1.46
CA TYR A 32 11.40 -11.91 -1.13
C TYR A 32 11.76 -13.26 -0.53
N ILE A 33 10.92 -13.81 0.36
CA ILE A 33 11.18 -15.12 0.98
C ILE A 33 11.32 -16.22 -0.08
N HIS A 34 10.47 -16.20 -1.12
CA HIS A 34 10.48 -17.21 -2.18
C HIS A 34 11.55 -17.01 -3.25
N THR A 35 11.88 -15.76 -3.59
CA THR A 35 12.77 -15.46 -4.74
C THR A 35 14.16 -14.99 -4.34
N LYS A 36 14.36 -14.59 -3.07
CA LYS A 36 15.58 -13.95 -2.55
C LYS A 36 16.01 -12.74 -3.37
N ASN A 37 15.04 -12.05 -3.99
CA ASN A 37 15.29 -10.93 -4.88
C ASN A 37 14.48 -9.72 -4.44
N LEU A 38 15.13 -8.56 -4.33
CA LEU A 38 14.53 -7.31 -3.86
C LEU A 38 14.00 -6.41 -4.97
N TRP A 39 14.31 -6.68 -6.24
CA TRP A 39 13.91 -5.83 -7.36
C TRP A 39 12.40 -5.67 -7.48
N LEU A 40 11.63 -6.76 -7.37
CA LEU A 40 10.18 -6.65 -7.45
C LEU A 40 9.57 -5.93 -6.23
N PRO A 41 9.93 -6.24 -4.96
CA PRO A 41 9.40 -5.50 -3.81
C PRO A 41 9.71 -4.00 -3.90
N ILE A 42 10.94 -3.65 -4.27
CA ILE A 42 11.34 -2.25 -4.46
C ILE A 42 10.50 -1.61 -5.56
N GLY A 43 10.43 -2.25 -6.74
CA GLY A 43 9.67 -1.73 -7.87
C GLY A 43 8.18 -1.58 -7.58
N LEU A 44 7.58 -2.56 -6.89
CA LEU A 44 6.16 -2.54 -6.52
C LEU A 44 5.86 -1.41 -5.52
N HIS A 45 6.68 -1.26 -4.48
CA HIS A 45 6.51 -0.20 -3.48
C HIS A 45 6.69 1.18 -4.10
N LEU A 46 7.76 1.38 -4.89
CA LEU A 46 8.00 2.62 -5.62
C LEU A 46 6.85 2.93 -6.58
N SER A 47 6.36 1.94 -7.33
CA SER A 47 5.26 2.14 -8.26
C SER A 47 3.99 2.56 -7.52
N TRP A 48 3.67 1.91 -6.40
CA TRP A 48 2.50 2.27 -5.60
C TRP A 48 2.54 3.73 -5.16
N ASN A 49 3.63 4.16 -4.51
CA ASN A 49 3.75 5.55 -4.04
C ASN A 49 3.84 6.55 -5.21
N PHE A 50 4.57 6.22 -6.28
CA PHE A 50 4.74 7.08 -7.44
C PHE A 50 3.44 7.34 -8.17
N PHE A 51 2.62 6.30 -8.38
CA PHE A 51 1.34 6.49 -9.03
C PHE A 51 0.33 7.17 -8.09
N GLN A 52 0.27 6.80 -6.82
CA GLN A 52 -0.65 7.41 -5.86
C GLN A 52 -0.42 8.92 -5.70
N GLY A 53 0.81 9.33 -5.39
CA GLY A 53 1.14 10.74 -5.15
C GLY A 53 1.51 11.49 -6.42
N PRO A 54 2.74 11.35 -6.93
CA PRO A 54 3.23 12.12 -8.08
C PRO A 54 2.36 12.07 -9.34
N VAL A 55 1.70 10.94 -9.64
CA VAL A 55 0.82 10.87 -10.83
C VAL A 55 -0.59 11.32 -10.50
N PHE A 56 -1.27 10.68 -9.53
CA PHE A 56 -2.70 10.90 -9.28
C PHE A 56 -3.03 11.98 -8.25
N GLY A 57 -2.04 12.51 -7.52
CA GLY A 57 -2.24 13.59 -6.57
C GLY A 57 -3.02 13.19 -5.32
N PHE A 58 -2.91 11.94 -4.86
CA PHE A 58 -3.34 11.54 -3.53
C PHE A 58 -2.21 11.73 -2.52
N GLU A 59 -2.57 11.92 -1.26
CA GLU A 59 -1.64 11.80 -0.14
C GLU A 59 -1.00 10.42 -0.14
N VAL A 60 0.25 10.31 0.31
CA VAL A 60 0.96 9.03 0.43
C VAL A 60 1.29 8.80 1.89
N SER A 61 0.60 7.85 2.51
CA SER A 61 0.75 7.53 3.93
C SER A 61 0.63 8.76 4.86
N GLY A 62 -0.31 9.66 4.54
CA GLY A 62 -0.53 10.90 5.29
C GLY A 62 0.42 12.05 4.95
N TYR A 63 1.32 11.88 3.99
CA TYR A 63 2.14 12.97 3.45
C TYR A 63 1.43 13.60 2.26
N ASP A 64 1.33 14.93 2.27
CA ASP A 64 0.89 15.70 1.12
C ASP A 64 1.95 15.65 0.01
N VAL A 65 1.54 15.26 -1.19
CA VAL A 65 2.42 15.09 -2.35
C VAL A 65 1.81 15.80 -3.55
N SER A 66 2.56 16.75 -4.12
CA SER A 66 2.13 17.42 -5.35
C SER A 66 2.15 16.45 -6.53
N GLY A 67 0.96 16.13 -7.04
CA GLY A 67 0.77 15.31 -8.23
C GLY A 67 0.65 16.11 -9.52
N VAL A 68 0.84 15.44 -10.66
CA VAL A 68 0.55 15.98 -11.99
C VAL A 68 -0.95 16.17 -12.19
N ILE A 69 -1.74 15.20 -11.71
CA ILE A 69 -3.20 15.31 -11.68
C ILE A 69 -3.60 16.05 -10.41
N VAL A 70 -4.32 17.16 -10.60
CA VAL A 70 -4.97 17.89 -9.50
C VAL A 70 -6.39 17.36 -9.39
N GLN A 71 -6.70 16.71 -8.28
CA GLN A 71 -8.02 16.15 -8.01
C GLN A 71 -8.63 16.74 -6.75
N GLN A 72 -9.96 16.74 -6.69
CA GLN A 72 -10.70 16.95 -5.45
C GLN A 72 -11.39 15.64 -5.09
N VAL A 73 -10.85 14.97 -4.08
CA VAL A 73 -11.39 13.71 -3.60
C VAL A 73 -12.68 13.97 -2.85
N GLN A 74 -13.78 13.38 -3.32
CA GLN A 74 -15.10 13.48 -2.68
C GLN A 74 -15.65 12.08 -2.42
N GLY A 75 -16.43 11.94 -1.35
CA GLY A 75 -17.09 10.69 -0.99
C GLY A 75 -16.60 10.09 0.32
N ASN A 76 -16.92 8.80 0.53
CA ASN A 76 -16.65 8.12 1.80
C ASN A 76 -15.16 7.75 1.94
N GLU A 77 -14.54 8.19 3.02
CA GLU A 77 -13.13 7.94 3.35
C GLU A 77 -12.77 6.45 3.46
N MET A 78 -13.74 5.57 3.70
CA MET A 78 -13.52 4.12 3.65
C MET A 78 -13.08 3.65 2.26
N PHE A 79 -13.51 4.33 1.19
CA PHE A 79 -13.13 4.00 -0.19
C PHE A 79 -11.99 4.88 -0.70
N THR A 80 -11.95 6.15 -0.31
CA THR A 80 -10.92 7.08 -0.78
C THR A 80 -9.63 7.02 0.03
N GLY A 81 -9.70 6.49 1.25
CA GLY A 81 -8.60 6.46 2.22
C GLY A 81 -8.40 7.78 2.97
N GLY A 82 -9.24 8.79 2.68
CA GLY A 82 -9.21 10.08 3.34
C GLY A 82 -7.84 10.77 3.25
N PRO A 83 -7.50 11.64 4.21
CA PRO A 83 -6.23 12.37 4.24
C PRO A 83 -4.98 11.50 4.48
N PHE A 84 -5.13 10.18 4.66
CA PHE A 84 -4.00 9.25 4.67
C PHE A 84 -3.59 8.84 3.25
N GLY A 85 -4.48 9.01 2.27
CA GLY A 85 -4.35 8.48 0.91
C GLY A 85 -4.95 7.09 0.75
N LEU A 86 -4.92 6.55 -0.47
CA LEU A 86 -5.59 5.28 -0.82
C LEU A 86 -5.17 4.10 0.06
N GLU A 87 -4.00 4.14 0.69
CA GLU A 87 -3.51 3.16 1.67
C GLU A 87 -4.41 3.06 2.91
N GLY A 88 -5.21 4.08 3.21
CA GLY A 88 -6.22 4.07 4.27
C GLY A 88 -7.56 3.42 3.88
N SER A 89 -7.73 2.98 2.64
CA SER A 89 -9.02 2.51 2.11
C SER A 89 -9.25 1.00 2.25
N ILE A 90 -10.51 0.57 2.23
CA ILE A 90 -10.89 -0.84 2.11
C ILE A 90 -10.49 -1.43 0.74
N ILE A 91 -10.38 -0.58 -0.29
CA ILE A 91 -9.91 -1.00 -1.62
C ILE A 91 -8.47 -1.51 -1.51
N ALA A 92 -7.60 -0.80 -0.79
CA ALA A 92 -6.24 -1.26 -0.53
C ALA A 92 -6.24 -2.59 0.24
N THR A 93 -7.12 -2.79 1.22
CA THR A 93 -7.26 -4.07 1.94
C THR A 93 -7.54 -5.23 1.00
N VAL A 94 -8.56 -5.09 0.14
CA VAL A 94 -8.97 -6.12 -0.82
C VAL A 94 -7.84 -6.43 -1.79
N LEU A 95 -7.19 -5.40 -2.35
CA LEU A 95 -6.07 -5.56 -3.29
C LEU A 95 -4.87 -6.26 -2.65
N MET A 96 -4.50 -5.88 -1.42
CA MET A 96 -3.36 -6.49 -0.71
C MET A 96 -3.64 -7.96 -0.38
N ILE A 97 -4.84 -8.28 0.13
CA ILE A 97 -5.22 -9.67 0.41
C ILE A 97 -5.23 -10.51 -0.87
N ALA A 98 -5.83 -10.00 -1.94
CA ALA A 98 -5.85 -10.70 -3.23
C ALA A 98 -4.43 -10.93 -3.77
N ALA A 99 -3.56 -9.91 -3.73
CA ALA A 99 -2.17 -10.03 -4.17
C ALA A 99 -1.37 -11.03 -3.33
N ILE A 100 -1.55 -11.02 -2.00
CA ILE A 100 -0.91 -11.98 -1.08
C ILE A 100 -1.34 -13.40 -1.43
N ILE A 101 -2.64 -13.64 -1.60
CA ILE A 101 -3.19 -14.94 -1.95
C ILE A 101 -2.62 -15.42 -3.28
N LEU A 102 -2.64 -14.57 -4.31
CA LEU A 102 -2.12 -14.90 -5.65
C LEU A 102 -0.64 -15.23 -5.64
N LEU A 103 0.20 -14.41 -4.97
CA LEU A 103 1.63 -14.69 -4.85
C LEU A 103 1.87 -15.97 -4.06
N HIS A 104 1.17 -16.16 -2.94
CA HIS A 104 1.33 -17.36 -2.13
C HIS A 104 1.00 -18.63 -2.93
N TYR A 105 -0.13 -18.67 -3.64
CA TYR A 105 -0.48 -19.82 -4.50
C TYR A 105 0.53 -20.04 -5.63
N LYS A 106 0.98 -18.96 -6.29
CA LYS A 106 1.96 -19.03 -7.37
C LYS A 106 3.30 -19.62 -6.93
N TYR A 107 3.76 -19.33 -5.71
CA TYR A 107 5.05 -19.82 -5.22
C TYR A 107 4.96 -21.12 -4.42
N ARG A 108 3.82 -21.41 -3.78
CA ARG A 108 3.59 -22.71 -3.13
C ARG A 108 3.58 -23.86 -4.12
N THR A 109 3.06 -23.64 -5.33
CA THR A 109 3.00 -24.65 -6.41
C THR A 109 4.33 -24.88 -7.12
N ARG A 110 5.37 -24.11 -6.78
CA ARG A 110 6.71 -24.20 -7.38
C ARG A 110 7.76 -24.84 -6.46
N ILE A 111 7.36 -25.20 -5.24
CA ILE A 111 8.15 -25.98 -4.27
C ILE A 111 7.70 -27.44 -4.40
#